data_AF-A0A7C5Z0H5-F1
#
_entry.id   AF-A0A7C5Z0H5-F1
#
_cell.length_a   1.000
_cell.length_b   1.000
_cell.length_c   1.000
_cell.angle_alpha   90.00
_cell.angle_beta   90.00
_cell.angle_gamma   90.00
#
_symmetry.space_group_name_H-M   'P 1'
#
loop_
_entity.id
_entity.type
_entity.pdbx_description
1 polymer ?
#
loop_
_entity_poly.entity_id
_entity_poly.type
_entity_poly.pdbx_seq_one_letter_code
_entity_poly.pdbx_strand_id
1 'polypeptide(L)'
;PVTLIVPKVTIKKMEQAELIFGPAQYAVAKAVSDAVAEGIIPKDIVDDVVIICGVFIHPAAKDPDKVFKYNYEATKLALKRAMAGEPKIDEILAQKDKVVHPFYKPKA
;
A
#
# COMPACT_ATOMS: atom_id res chain seq x y z
N PRO A 1 9.49 -6.02 -9.86
CA PRO A 1 8.35 -6.51 -10.68
C PRO A 1 7.58 -5.33 -11.30
N VAL A 2 6.95 -5.54 -12.45
CA VAL A 2 6.06 -4.52 -13.04
C VAL A 2 4.96 -4.17 -12.02
N THR A 3 4.73 -2.87 -11.81
CA THR A 3 3.81 -2.39 -10.78
C THR A 3 2.79 -1.43 -11.38
N LEU A 4 1.51 -1.82 -11.35
CA LEU A 4 0.38 -0.97 -11.72
C LEU A 4 -0.09 -0.19 -10.49
N ILE A 5 -0.08 1.14 -10.56
CA ILE A 5 -0.63 2.01 -9.52
C ILE A 5 -2.08 2.37 -9.87
N VAL A 6 -2.99 2.09 -8.94
CA VAL A 6 -4.44 2.30 -9.12
C VAL A 6 -4.95 3.30 -8.06
N PRO A 7 -5.25 4.54 -8.44
CA PRO A 7 -5.83 5.52 -7.52
C PRO A 7 -7.23 5.08 -7.07
N LYS A 8 -7.49 5.06 -5.76
CA LYS A 8 -8.80 4.70 -5.19
C LYS A 8 -9.78 5.86 -5.08
N VAL A 9 -9.29 7.09 -5.21
CA VAL A 9 -10.08 8.32 -5.10
C VAL A 9 -10.09 9.00 -6.46
N THR A 10 -11.28 9.44 -6.90
CA THR A 10 -11.42 10.19 -8.15
C THR A 10 -10.57 11.45 -8.12
N ILE A 11 -9.64 11.56 -9.07
CA ILE A 11 -8.81 12.73 -9.27
C ILE A 11 -9.65 13.79 -9.99
N LYS A 12 -9.88 14.93 -9.34
CA LYS A 12 -10.71 16.03 -9.87
C LYS A 12 -9.91 17.24 -10.33
N LYS A 13 -8.64 17.35 -9.92
CA LYS A 13 -7.79 18.51 -10.18
C LYS A 13 -6.31 18.14 -10.19
N MET A 14 -5.49 18.98 -10.80
CA MET A 14 -4.07 18.69 -11.03
C MET A 14 -3.28 18.52 -9.73
N GLU A 15 -3.59 19.25 -8.66
CA GLU A 15 -2.86 19.10 -7.39
C GLU A 15 -3.10 17.71 -6.77
N GLN A 16 -4.25 17.08 -7.03
CA GLN A 16 -4.49 15.70 -6.59
C GLN A 16 -3.73 14.71 -7.48
N ALA A 17 -3.65 14.98 -8.78
CA ALA A 17 -2.86 14.17 -9.71
C ALA A 17 -1.37 14.23 -9.34
N GLU A 18 -0.85 15.40 -8.99
CA GLU A 18 0.52 15.62 -8.56
C GLU A 18 0.85 14.80 -7.30
N LEU A 19 -0.04 14.74 -6.31
CA LEU A 19 0.19 13.92 -5.11
C LEU A 19 0.22 12.41 -5.42
N ILE A 20 -0.62 11.93 -6.33
CA ILE A 20 -0.68 10.52 -6.72
C ILE A 20 0.54 10.14 -7.57
N PHE A 21 0.79 10.89 -8.65
CA PHE A 21 1.79 10.56 -9.66
C PHE A 21 3.17 11.18 -9.40
N GLY A 22 3.31 11.97 -8.33
CA GLY A 22 4.58 12.46 -7.79
C GLY A 22 5.02 11.66 -6.57
N PRO A 23 4.78 12.14 -5.33
CA PRO A 23 5.32 11.55 -4.12
C PRO A 23 4.81 10.12 -3.86
N ALA A 24 3.52 9.81 -4.11
CA ALA A 24 3.03 8.45 -3.90
C ALA A 24 3.58 7.46 -4.93
N GLN A 25 3.64 7.84 -6.22
CA GLN A 25 4.28 7.03 -7.25
C GLN A 25 5.74 6.74 -6.93
N TYR A 26 6.51 7.75 -6.53
CA TYR A 26 7.90 7.56 -6.12
C TYR A 26 8.01 6.64 -4.90
N ALA A 27 7.15 6.83 -3.90
CA ALA A 27 7.12 6.00 -2.71
C ALA A 27 6.84 4.52 -3.00
N VAL A 28 5.84 4.24 -3.85
CA VAL A 28 5.50 2.86 -4.26
C VAL A 28 6.66 2.24 -5.03
N ALA A 29 7.20 2.93 -6.03
CA ALA A 29 8.31 2.43 -6.83
C ALA A 29 9.55 2.15 -5.96
N LYS A 30 9.89 3.06 -5.04
CA LYS A 30 10.99 2.88 -4.12
C LYS A 30 10.76 1.70 -3.16
N ALA A 31 9.56 1.57 -2.59
CA ALA A 31 9.23 0.47 -1.69
C ALA A 31 9.36 -0.90 -2.39
N VAL A 32 8.93 -1.01 -3.66
CA VAL A 32 9.08 -2.23 -4.46
C VAL A 32 10.56 -2.55 -4.69
N SER A 33 11.35 -1.57 -5.11
CA SER A 33 12.78 -1.76 -5.36
C SER A 33 13.55 -2.13 -4.09
N ASP A 34 13.27 -1.44 -2.97
CA ASP A 34 13.88 -1.75 -1.69
C ASP A 34 13.46 -3.14 -1.18
N ALA A 35 12.21 -3.55 -1.41
CA ALA A 35 11.74 -4.89 -1.06
C ALA A 35 12.48 -5.99 -1.84
N VAL A 36 12.85 -5.75 -3.10
CA VAL A 36 13.72 -6.66 -3.87
C VAL A 36 15.16 -6.64 -3.32
N ALA A 37 15.70 -5.45 -3.03
CA ALA A 37 17.06 -5.30 -2.50
C ALA A 37 17.24 -5.99 -1.14
N GLU A 38 16.22 -5.93 -0.29
CA GLU A 38 16.17 -6.55 1.05
C GLU A 38 15.76 -8.03 1.02
N GLY A 39 15.42 -8.58 -0.16
CA GLY A 39 15.01 -9.98 -0.30
C GLY A 39 13.61 -10.30 0.21
N ILE A 40 12.78 -9.29 0.48
CA ILE A 40 11.33 -9.46 0.75
C ILE A 40 10.65 -10.04 -0.50
N ILE A 41 10.98 -9.48 -1.67
CA ILE A 41 10.63 -10.06 -2.96
C ILE A 41 11.90 -10.76 -3.49
N PRO A 42 11.89 -12.10 -3.61
CA PRO A 42 13.00 -12.83 -4.21
C PRO A 42 13.30 -12.33 -5.63
N LYS A 43 14.59 -12.18 -5.97
CA LYS A 43 15.01 -11.63 -7.27
C LYS A 43 14.61 -12.51 -8.44
N ASP A 44 14.57 -13.82 -8.22
CA ASP A 44 14.24 -14.86 -9.20
C ASP A 44 12.77 -14.84 -9.64
N ILE A 45 11.85 -14.28 -8.83
CA ILE A 45 10.43 -14.19 -9.20
C ILE A 45 10.05 -12.84 -9.84
N VAL A 46 10.99 -11.90 -9.95
CA VAL A 46 10.69 -10.50 -10.29
C VAL A 46 10.00 -10.35 -11.64
N ASP A 47 10.39 -11.17 -12.62
CA ASP A 47 9.88 -11.13 -13.98
C ASP A 47 8.60 -11.99 -14.17
N ASP A 48 8.25 -12.82 -13.19
CA ASP A 48 7.09 -13.73 -13.23
C ASP A 48 5.85 -13.17 -12.51
N VAL A 49 6.01 -12.06 -11.77
CA VAL A 49 4.94 -11.47 -10.97
C VAL A 49 4.65 -10.03 -11.35
N VAL A 50 3.40 -9.63 -11.15
CA VAL A 50 2.94 -8.25 -11.27
C VAL A 50 2.38 -7.78 -9.94
N ILE A 51 2.61 -6.50 -9.60
CA ILE A 51 2.06 -5.87 -8.41
C ILE A 51 0.94 -4.93 -8.84
N ILE A 52 -0.24 -5.09 -8.23
CA ILE A 52 -1.35 -4.14 -8.37
C ILE A 52 -1.46 -3.35 -7.07
N CYS A 53 -0.97 -2.12 -7.08
CA CYS A 53 -0.91 -1.26 -5.90
C CYS A 53 -2.09 -0.28 -5.88
N GLY A 54 -3.09 -0.57 -5.06
CA GLY A 54 -4.22 0.34 -4.84
C GLY A 54 -3.86 1.45 -3.86
N VAL A 55 -3.70 2.68 -4.33
CA VAL A 55 -3.26 3.83 -3.54
C VAL A 55 -4.44 4.70 -3.13
N PHE A 56 -4.53 5.00 -1.84
CA PHE A 56 -5.52 5.93 -1.29
C PHE A 56 -4.83 7.22 -0.86
N ILE A 57 -5.25 8.35 -1.45
CA ILE A 57 -4.92 9.69 -0.96
C ILE A 57 -6.22 10.43 -0.74
N HIS A 58 -6.42 10.90 0.49
CA HIS A 58 -7.62 11.66 0.82
C HIS A 58 -7.66 12.98 0.01
N PRO A 59 -8.81 13.44 -0.50
CA PRO A 59 -8.92 14.67 -1.31
C PRO A 59 -8.36 15.94 -0.64
N ALA A 60 -8.30 15.95 0.69
CA ALA A 60 -7.79 17.05 1.51
C ALA A 60 -6.31 16.91 1.90
N ALA A 61 -5.60 15.90 1.41
CA ALA A 61 -4.15 15.80 1.61
C ALA A 61 -3.43 16.96 0.92
N LYS A 62 -2.41 17.51 1.60
CA LYS A 62 -1.64 18.68 1.11
C LYS A 62 -0.13 18.56 1.34
N ASP A 63 0.30 17.58 2.13
CA ASP A 63 1.68 17.42 2.56
C ASP A 63 2.34 16.30 1.73
N PRO A 64 3.16 16.66 0.72
CA PRO A 64 3.76 15.68 -0.18
C PRO A 64 4.77 14.76 0.54
N ASP A 65 5.46 15.26 1.58
CA ASP A 65 6.43 14.47 2.34
C ASP A 65 5.73 13.38 3.16
N LYS A 66 4.58 13.71 3.78
CA LYS A 66 3.75 12.69 4.43
C LYS A 66 3.15 11.71 3.44
N VAL A 67 2.72 12.19 2.27
CA VAL A 67 2.22 11.30 1.21
C VAL A 67 3.32 10.32 0.79
N PHE A 68 4.54 10.79 0.59
CA PHE A 68 5.68 9.92 0.28
C PHE A 68 5.92 8.92 1.42
N LYS A 69 6.14 9.42 2.64
CA LYS A 69 6.51 8.58 3.79
C LYS A 69 5.49 7.48 4.05
N TYR A 70 4.21 7.84 4.15
CA TYR A 70 3.17 6.87 4.50
C TYR A 70 2.90 5.87 3.38
N ASN A 71 2.97 6.28 2.11
CA ASN A 71 2.82 5.33 1.01
C ASN A 71 4.03 4.39 0.91
N TYR A 72 5.25 4.85 1.21
CA TYR A 72 6.43 4.01 1.23
C TYR A 72 6.34 2.95 2.32
N GLU A 73 6.06 3.39 3.57
CA GLU A 73 5.92 2.51 4.73
C GLU A 73 4.77 1.50 4.53
N ALA A 74 3.61 1.96 4.08
CA ALA A 74 2.45 1.11 3.86
C ALA A 74 2.67 0.10 2.72
N THR A 75 3.28 0.52 1.61
CA THR A 75 3.58 -0.38 0.48
C THR A 75 4.57 -1.46 0.91
N LYS A 76 5.65 -1.08 1.60
CA LYS A 76 6.66 -2.02 2.08
C LYS A 76 6.08 -3.01 3.09
N LEU A 77 5.24 -2.55 4.01
CA LEU A 77 4.53 -3.42 4.96
C LEU A 77 3.57 -4.38 4.24
N ALA A 78 2.84 -3.90 3.24
CA ALA A 78 1.93 -4.72 2.45
C ALA A 78 2.69 -5.82 1.68
N LEU A 79 3.83 -5.49 1.06
CA LEU A 79 4.69 -6.45 0.38
C LEU A 79 5.23 -7.50 1.35
N LYS A 80 5.75 -7.09 2.51
CA LYS A 80 6.23 -8.01 3.54
C LYS A 80 5.15 -9.00 3.97
N ARG A 81 3.95 -8.50 4.24
CA ARG A 81 2.79 -9.31 4.63
C ARG A 81 2.34 -10.25 3.52
N ALA A 82 2.27 -9.76 2.28
CA ALA A 82 1.88 -10.58 1.13
C ALA A 82 2.87 -11.74 0.93
N MET A 83 4.17 -11.47 0.95
CA MET A 83 5.22 -12.47 0.75
C MET A 83 5.32 -13.47 1.92
N ALA A 84 4.98 -13.05 3.14
CA ALA A 84 4.92 -13.94 4.32
C ALA A 84 3.57 -14.68 4.46
N GLY A 85 2.56 -14.32 3.67
CA GLY A 85 1.18 -14.79 3.83
C GLY A 85 0.61 -14.42 5.20
N GLU A 86 0.75 -13.15 5.60
CA GLU A 86 0.31 -12.61 6.89
C GLU A 86 -0.80 -11.56 6.73
N PRO A 87 -1.71 -11.43 7.71
CA PRO A 87 -1.87 -12.31 8.87
C PRO A 87 -2.37 -13.71 8.47
N LYS A 88 -2.08 -14.72 9.30
CA LYS A 88 -2.57 -16.09 9.07
C LYS A 88 -4.07 -16.17 9.32
N ILE A 89 -4.75 -17.10 8.67
CA ILE A 89 -6.21 -17.24 8.80
C ILE A 89 -6.65 -17.47 10.25
N ASP A 90 -5.89 -18.23 11.03
CA ASP A 90 -6.21 -18.50 12.43
C ASP A 90 -6.13 -17.23 13.30
N GLU A 91 -5.17 -16.34 13.03
CA GLU A 91 -5.08 -15.04 13.69
C GLU A 91 -6.29 -14.17 13.35
N ILE A 92 -6.67 -14.13 12.08
CA ILE A 92 -7.85 -13.39 11.62
C ILE A 92 -9.09 -13.89 12.36
N LEU A 93 -9.32 -15.21 12.40
CA LEU A 93 -10.48 -15.82 13.06
C LEU A 93 -10.50 -15.54 14.57
N ALA A 94 -9.34 -15.52 15.22
CA ALA A 94 -9.23 -15.23 16.65
C ALA A 94 -9.47 -13.74 17.01
N GLN A 95 -9.24 -12.83 16.06
CA GLN A 95 -9.30 -11.38 16.28
C GLN A 95 -10.52 -10.70 15.64
N LYS A 96 -11.22 -11.35 14.70
CA LYS A 96 -12.31 -10.73 13.90
C LYS A 96 -13.39 -10.01 14.71
N ASP A 97 -13.69 -10.50 15.92
CA ASP A 97 -14.74 -9.94 16.79
C ASP A 97 -14.18 -8.95 17.85
N LYS A 98 -12.84 -8.76 17.90
CA LYS A 98 -12.16 -7.91 18.88
C LYS A 98 -11.61 -6.62 18.26
N VAL A 99 -11.29 -6.64 16.97
CA VAL A 99 -10.75 -5.48 16.26
C VAL A 99 -11.86 -4.46 15.96
N VAL A 100 -11.50 -3.18 16.01
CA VAL A 100 -12.44 -2.07 15.82
C VAL A 100 -12.21 -1.44 14.46
N HIS A 101 -13.26 -1.38 13.63
CA HIS A 101 -13.20 -0.66 12.36
C HIS A 101 -13.39 0.85 12.58
N PRO A 102 -12.55 1.73 11.98
CA PRO A 102 -12.58 3.18 12.24
C PRO A 102 -13.93 3.86 11.95
N PHE A 103 -14.71 3.32 11.02
CA PHE A 103 -16.00 3.89 10.58
C PHE A 103 -17.21 3.03 10.94
N TYR A 104 -17.03 1.86 11.55
CA TYR A 104 -18.15 0.96 11.85
C TYR A 104 -17.89 0.17 13.14
N LYS A 105 -18.87 0.18 14.05
CA LYS A 105 -18.89 -0.68 15.22
C LYS A 105 -20.21 -1.45 15.21
N PRO A 106 -20.19 -2.79 15.19
CA PRO A 106 -21.41 -3.58 15.31
C PRO A 106 -22.18 -3.15 16.58
N LYS A 107 -23.51 -3.07 16.46
CA LYS A 107 -24.35 -2.94 17.65
C LYS A 107 -24.25 -4.23 18.45
N ALA A 108 -24.22 -4.10 19.78
CA ALA A 108 -24.26 -5.23 20.71
C ALA A 108 -25.57 -6.00 20.60
#